data_AF-A0A6A5SED2-F1
#
_entry.id   AF-A0A6A5SED2-F1
#
_cell.length_a   1.000
_cell.length_b   1.000
_cell.length_c   1.000
_cell.angle_alpha   90.00
_cell.angle_beta   90.00
_cell.angle_gamma   90.00
#
_symmetry.space_group_name_H-M   'P 1'
#
loop_
_entity.id
_entity.type
_entity.pdbx_description
1 polymer ?
#
loop_
_entity_poly.entity_id
_entity_poly.type
_entity_poly.pdbx_seq_one_letter_code
_entity_poly.pdbx_strand_id
1 'polypeptide(L)'
;MSVLSNIASAVKNTRLVPPTESSLASSKAKDENTQQLSTPQRPILQITSYNRFTPPTPKPDLEYDCRITQNPSRQSRQTCTGVDASLQEELMQRNSFVDLLSQAEDEIKRMMEVKDARAKGEGETVILRVGCLCGSGHHRSVAFAEQLGKIKWLEEWEVRVQHRDLTEGVEDMKRGRSDEMKR
;
A
#
# COMPACT_ATOMS: atom_id res chain seq x y z
N MET A 1 -46.16 13.68 15.84
CA MET A 1 -45.66 12.32 15.51
C MET A 1 -44.89 12.46 14.19
N SER A 2 -43.62 12.90 14.17
CA SER A 2 -42.39 12.06 14.15
C SER A 2 -42.57 10.81 13.28
N VAL A 3 -41.79 10.51 12.23
CA VAL A 3 -40.32 10.53 12.12
C VAL A 3 -39.85 10.53 10.64
N LEU A 4 -38.63 11.01 10.47
CA LEU A 4 -37.78 11.15 9.27
C LEU A 4 -37.33 9.82 8.63
N SER A 5 -36.92 9.83 7.36
CA SER A 5 -35.62 9.28 6.95
C SER A 5 -35.21 9.65 5.51
N ASN A 6 -34.04 10.30 5.42
CA ASN A 6 -33.21 10.52 4.23
C ASN A 6 -32.34 9.30 3.97
N ILE A 7 -31.95 9.02 2.72
CA ILE A 7 -30.61 8.49 2.40
C ILE A 7 -30.09 9.15 1.12
N ALA A 8 -29.10 10.01 1.29
CA ALA A 8 -28.16 10.44 0.27
C ALA A 8 -26.74 10.07 0.73
N SER A 9 -25.83 10.08 -0.23
CA SER A 9 -24.36 10.13 -0.14
C SER A 9 -23.55 8.83 -0.19
N ALA A 10 -22.97 8.67 -1.38
CA ALA A 10 -21.64 8.17 -1.63
C ALA A 10 -20.54 9.04 -1.00
N VAL A 11 -19.32 8.48 -1.00
CA VAL A 11 -18.01 9.07 -0.67
C VAL A 11 -17.67 9.13 0.83
N LYS A 12 -16.66 8.34 1.23
CA LYS A 12 -15.54 8.73 2.11
C LYS A 12 -14.64 7.53 2.41
N ASN A 13 -13.35 7.61 2.06
CA ASN A 13 -12.25 7.22 2.95
C ASN A 13 -10.91 7.74 2.43
N THR A 14 -10.64 9.01 2.70
CA THR A 14 -9.29 9.56 2.80
C THR A 14 -9.32 10.51 4.00
N ARG A 15 -8.62 10.13 5.07
CA ARG A 15 -8.52 10.93 6.29
C ARG A 15 -7.30 11.84 6.18
N LEU A 16 -7.53 13.10 5.84
CA LEU A 16 -6.58 14.20 6.00
C LEU A 16 -7.03 15.04 7.21
N VAL A 17 -6.09 15.40 8.09
CA VAL A 17 -6.35 16.27 9.26
C VAL A 17 -5.96 17.71 8.89
N PRO A 18 -6.84 18.72 9.06
CA PRO A 18 -6.50 20.12 8.79
C PRO A 18 -6.11 20.90 10.07
N PRO A 19 -5.30 21.98 9.95
CA PRO A 19 -5.19 23.01 10.99
C PRO A 19 -6.24 24.12 10.81
N THR A 20 -6.54 24.79 11.92
CA THR A 20 -7.62 25.77 12.15
C THR A 20 -7.26 27.20 11.70
N GLU A 21 -8.31 27.98 11.41
CA GLU A 21 -8.42 29.46 11.26
C GLU A 21 -8.11 30.02 9.85
N SER A 22 -8.75 31.06 9.30
CA SER A 22 -9.94 31.89 9.60
C SER A 22 -10.17 32.82 8.38
N SER A 23 -11.43 33.13 8.08
CA SER A 23 -11.96 34.35 7.42
C SER A 23 -11.63 34.72 5.96
N LEU A 24 -12.68 34.61 5.11
CA LEU A 24 -13.23 35.59 4.14
C LEU A 24 -12.30 36.64 3.49
N ALA A 25 -12.18 36.61 2.16
CA ALA A 25 -12.75 37.62 1.24
C ALA A 25 -12.23 37.48 -0.21
N SER A 26 -13.12 37.72 -1.16
CA SER A 26 -12.92 37.69 -2.62
C SER A 26 -12.26 38.96 -3.13
N SER A 27 -11.37 38.89 -4.14
CA SER A 27 -11.24 39.85 -5.25
C SER A 27 -10.16 39.46 -6.28
N LYS A 28 -10.49 39.65 -7.56
CA LYS A 28 -9.63 39.57 -8.76
C LYS A 28 -8.38 40.47 -8.67
N ALA A 29 -7.21 39.99 -9.11
CA ALA A 29 -6.35 40.65 -10.09
C ALA A 29 -5.05 39.87 -10.39
N LYS A 30 -4.76 39.78 -11.69
CA LYS A 30 -3.46 39.91 -12.40
C LYS A 30 -2.33 38.90 -12.20
N ASP A 31 -1.77 38.58 -13.36
CA ASP A 31 -0.56 37.81 -13.63
C ASP A 31 0.63 38.28 -12.80
N GLU A 32 1.15 37.40 -11.95
CA GLU A 32 2.54 37.41 -11.53
C GLU A 32 3.10 35.99 -11.52
N ASN A 33 4.18 35.84 -12.27
CA ASN A 33 5.06 34.70 -12.43
C ASN A 33 5.43 34.06 -11.07
N THR A 34 4.60 33.14 -10.59
CA THR A 34 4.91 32.34 -9.41
C THR A 34 5.82 31.21 -9.87
N GLN A 35 7.12 31.40 -9.69
CA GLN A 35 8.03 30.26 -9.54
C GLN A 35 7.47 29.45 -8.36
N GLN A 36 6.74 28.39 -8.66
CA GLN A 36 6.30 27.42 -7.67
C GLN A 36 7.58 26.94 -6.98
N LEU A 37 7.78 27.35 -5.73
CA LEU A 37 8.75 26.72 -4.84
C LEU A 37 8.37 25.24 -4.83
N SER A 38 9.09 24.43 -5.60
CA SER A 38 8.93 22.99 -5.60
C SER A 38 9.22 22.52 -4.19
N THR A 39 8.19 22.03 -3.50
CA THR A 39 8.35 21.44 -2.17
C THR A 39 9.42 20.34 -2.30
N PRO A 40 10.41 20.24 -1.41
CA PRO A 40 11.43 19.20 -1.50
C PRO A 40 10.71 17.84 -1.55
N GLN A 41 10.88 17.15 -2.67
CA GLN A 41 10.09 15.96 -2.96
C GLN A 41 10.70 14.81 -2.17
N ARG A 42 10.01 14.42 -1.09
CA ARG A 42 10.45 13.36 -0.19
C ARG A 42 10.63 12.04 -0.95
N PRO A 43 11.67 11.24 -0.65
CA PRO A 43 11.82 9.92 -1.23
C PRO A 43 10.65 9.01 -0.83
N ILE A 44 10.27 8.09 -1.71
CA ILE A 44 9.07 7.26 -1.56
C ILE A 44 9.45 5.79 -1.48
N LEU A 45 9.01 5.12 -0.42
CA LEU A 45 8.97 3.67 -0.33
C LEU A 45 7.59 3.19 -0.78
N GLN A 46 7.52 2.61 -1.98
CA GLN A 46 6.28 2.09 -2.55
C GLN A 46 6.23 0.56 -2.39
N ILE A 47 5.36 0.08 -1.51
CA ILE A 47 5.14 -1.35 -1.23
C ILE A 47 3.87 -1.79 -1.96
N THR A 48 3.99 -2.73 -2.90
CA THR A 48 2.86 -3.22 -3.70
C THR A 48 2.70 -4.72 -3.53
N SER A 49 1.55 -5.15 -3.03
CA SER A 49 1.19 -6.57 -3.00
C SER A 49 0.43 -6.99 -4.25
N TYR A 50 0.72 -8.20 -4.75
CA TYR A 50 0.14 -8.70 -5.99
C TYR A 50 0.23 -10.24 -6.11
N ASN A 51 -0.44 -10.79 -7.12
CA ASN A 51 -0.49 -12.22 -7.42
C ASN A 51 0.54 -12.67 -8.48
N ARG A 52 0.82 -13.96 -8.54
CA ARG A 52 1.83 -14.55 -9.43
C ARG A 52 1.65 -14.38 -10.94
N PHE A 53 0.45 -14.05 -11.39
CA PHE A 53 0.14 -14.00 -12.83
C PHE A 53 0.27 -12.60 -13.40
N THR A 54 0.19 -11.59 -12.55
CA THR A 54 0.05 -10.22 -13.01
C THR A 54 1.02 -9.33 -12.20
N PRO A 55 2.32 -9.32 -12.55
CA PRO A 55 3.30 -8.49 -11.85
C PRO A 55 3.00 -6.99 -12.03
N PRO A 56 3.47 -6.13 -11.09
CA PRO A 56 3.30 -4.68 -11.21
C PRO A 56 4.22 -4.11 -12.29
N THR A 57 3.74 -3.02 -12.91
CA THR A 57 4.51 -2.19 -13.84
C THR A 57 4.54 -0.78 -13.27
N PRO A 58 5.70 -0.15 -13.04
CA PRO A 58 7.06 -0.66 -13.28
C PRO A 58 7.46 -1.85 -12.40
N LYS A 59 8.48 -2.60 -12.84
CA LYS A 59 9.03 -3.73 -12.07
C LYS A 59 9.53 -3.25 -10.70
N PRO A 60 9.34 -4.04 -9.62
CA PRO A 60 9.90 -3.71 -8.32
C PRO A 60 11.44 -3.71 -8.33
N ASP A 61 12.05 -2.85 -7.52
CA ASP A 61 13.49 -2.87 -7.23
C ASP A 61 13.83 -4.08 -6.34
N LEU A 62 12.98 -4.38 -5.36
CA LEU A 62 13.04 -5.54 -4.48
C LEU A 62 11.74 -6.33 -4.56
N GLU A 63 11.82 -7.66 -4.53
CA GLU A 63 10.65 -8.53 -4.63
C GLU A 63 10.75 -9.71 -3.67
N TYR A 64 9.68 -9.93 -2.90
CA TYR A 64 9.59 -10.98 -1.88
C TYR A 64 8.48 -11.97 -2.22
N ASP A 65 8.84 -13.24 -2.43
CA ASP A 65 7.87 -14.31 -2.66
C ASP A 65 7.32 -14.86 -1.34
N CYS A 66 6.21 -14.30 -0.87
CA CYS A 66 5.55 -14.75 0.35
C CYS A 66 4.99 -16.18 0.23
N ARG A 67 5.07 -16.85 -0.94
CA ARG A 67 4.65 -18.26 -1.08
C ARG A 67 5.54 -19.22 -0.31
N ILE A 68 6.77 -18.83 0.02
CA ILE A 68 7.71 -19.61 0.84
C ILE A 68 7.20 -19.76 2.29
N THR A 69 6.33 -18.85 2.74
CA THR A 69 5.72 -18.89 4.08
C THR A 69 4.51 -19.82 4.09
N GLN A 70 4.18 -20.40 5.24
CA GLN A 70 3.02 -21.28 5.34
C GLN A 70 1.70 -20.54 5.02
N ASN A 71 0.77 -21.23 4.36
CA ASN A 71 -0.54 -20.66 4.04
C ASN A 71 -1.35 -20.39 5.31
N PRO A 72 -2.13 -19.29 5.36
CA PRO A 72 -3.14 -19.11 6.38
C PRO A 72 -4.17 -20.23 6.35
N SER A 73 -4.86 -20.41 7.48
CA SER A 73 -5.86 -21.45 7.68
C SER A 73 -6.92 -21.39 6.58
N ARG A 74 -7.56 -22.53 6.29
CA ARG A 74 -8.62 -22.56 5.28
C ARG A 74 -9.75 -21.60 5.63
N GLN A 75 -10.12 -21.51 6.90
CA GLN A 75 -11.17 -20.62 7.38
C GLN A 75 -10.80 -19.16 7.12
N SER A 76 -9.61 -18.72 7.55
CA SER A 76 -9.13 -17.35 7.33
C SER A 76 -9.10 -16.99 5.84
N ARG A 77 -8.70 -17.92 4.97
CA ARG A 77 -8.68 -17.71 3.50
C ARG A 77 -10.06 -17.61 2.86
N GLN A 78 -11.13 -18.00 3.56
CA GLN A 78 -12.50 -17.93 3.06
C GLN A 78 -13.22 -16.66 3.53
N THR A 79 -12.83 -16.12 4.68
CA THR A 79 -13.56 -15.03 5.36
C THR A 79 -12.79 -13.72 5.44
N CYS A 80 -11.47 -13.74 5.25
CA CYS A 80 -10.60 -12.61 5.50
C CYS A 80 -9.59 -12.40 4.35
N THR A 81 -9.07 -11.19 4.26
CA THR A 81 -7.92 -10.81 3.44
C THR A 81 -6.71 -10.52 4.33
N GLY A 82 -5.56 -10.24 3.72
CA GLY A 82 -4.36 -9.85 4.45
C GLY A 82 -4.44 -8.48 5.13
N VAL A 83 -5.49 -7.70 4.89
CA VAL A 83 -5.75 -6.44 5.61
C VAL A 83 -6.29 -6.72 7.02
N ASP A 84 -7.00 -7.84 7.19
CA ASP A 84 -7.65 -8.17 8.46
C ASP A 84 -6.62 -8.55 9.53
N ALA A 85 -6.76 -7.94 10.72
CA ALA A 85 -5.85 -8.14 11.84
C ALA A 85 -5.72 -9.61 12.26
N SER A 86 -6.84 -10.36 12.28
CA SER A 86 -6.85 -11.78 12.64
C SER A 86 -5.98 -12.64 11.71
N LEU A 87 -6.00 -12.37 10.40
CA LEU A 87 -5.16 -13.08 9.43
C LEU A 87 -3.70 -12.67 9.55
N GLN A 88 -3.43 -11.38 9.80
CA GLN A 88 -2.06 -10.89 10.07
C GLN A 88 -1.47 -11.53 11.33
N GLU A 89 -2.22 -11.58 12.43
CA GLU A 89 -1.81 -12.23 13.69
C GLU A 89 -1.50 -13.71 13.49
N GLU A 90 -2.37 -14.43 12.76
CA GLU A 90 -2.14 -15.84 12.42
C GLU A 90 -0.84 -16.05 11.62
N LEU A 91 -0.52 -15.13 10.70
CA LEU A 91 0.73 -15.18 9.95
C LEU A 91 1.95 -14.84 10.81
N MET A 92 1.84 -13.87 11.72
CA MET A 92 2.92 -13.47 12.62
C MET A 92 3.31 -14.55 13.64
N GLN A 93 2.45 -15.55 13.87
CA GLN A 93 2.80 -16.74 14.68
C GLN A 93 3.71 -17.73 13.94
N ARG A 94 3.95 -17.54 12.64
CA ARG A 94 4.77 -18.43 11.82
C ARG A 94 6.18 -17.88 11.69
N ASN A 95 7.17 -18.62 12.19
CA ASN A 95 8.58 -18.26 12.08
C ASN A 95 8.97 -17.91 10.63
N SER A 96 8.58 -18.72 9.64
CA SER A 96 8.88 -18.44 8.23
C SER A 96 8.40 -17.07 7.73
N PHE A 97 7.32 -16.54 8.30
CA PHE A 97 6.77 -15.24 7.93
C PHE A 97 7.53 -14.12 8.64
N VAL A 98 7.81 -14.29 9.93
CA VAL A 98 8.62 -13.34 10.73
C VAL A 98 10.05 -13.25 10.19
N ASP A 99 10.67 -14.38 9.85
CA ASP A 99 12.02 -14.44 9.29
C ASP A 99 12.10 -13.70 7.95
N LEU A 100 11.12 -13.92 7.06
CA LEU A 100 11.03 -13.20 5.78
C LEU A 100 10.83 -11.69 6.00
N LEU A 101 10.01 -11.30 7.00
CA LEU A 101 9.75 -9.90 7.31
C LEU A 101 11.01 -9.20 7.82
N SER A 102 11.74 -9.85 8.74
CA SER A 102 13.01 -9.36 9.25
C SER A 102 14.06 -9.22 8.14
N GLN A 103 14.19 -10.23 7.27
CA GLN A 103 15.10 -10.16 6.14
C GLN A 103 14.75 -8.99 5.20
N ALA A 104 13.46 -8.83 4.89
CA ALA A 104 12.99 -7.75 4.02
C ALA A 104 13.24 -6.37 4.64
N GLU A 105 13.04 -6.22 5.95
CA GLU A 105 13.33 -4.98 6.66
C GLU A 105 14.80 -4.56 6.50
N ASP A 106 15.73 -5.48 6.73
CA ASP A 106 17.17 -5.21 6.61
C ASP A 106 17.60 -4.90 5.18
N GLU A 107 17.04 -5.60 4.19
CA GLU A 107 17.31 -5.36 2.77
C GLU A 107 16.75 -4.03 2.29
N ILE A 108 15.52 -3.68 2.69
CA ILE A 108 14.88 -2.40 2.34
C ILE A 108 15.68 -1.25 2.95
N LYS A 109 16.05 -1.33 4.24
CA LYS A 109 16.88 -0.29 4.90
C LYS A 109 18.18 -0.03 4.15
N ARG A 110 18.92 -1.09 3.81
CA ARG A 110 20.17 -0.97 3.02
C ARG A 110 19.92 -0.32 1.65
N MET A 111 18.84 -0.69 0.96
CA MET A 111 18.52 -0.10 -0.34
C MET A 111 18.06 1.36 -0.25
N MET A 112 17.37 1.73 0.83
CA MET A 112 17.00 3.12 1.08
C MET A 112 18.24 4.00 1.28
N GLU A 113 19.23 3.56 2.06
CA GLU A 113 20.49 4.29 2.26
C GLU A 113 21.24 4.52 0.94
N VAL A 114 21.34 3.48 0.11
CA VAL A 114 21.99 3.58 -1.21
C VAL A 114 21.27 4.58 -2.11
N LYS A 115 19.93 4.58 -2.13
CA LYS A 115 19.17 5.50 -2.97
C LYS A 115 19.16 6.94 -2.42
N ASP A 116 19.07 7.13 -1.10
CA ASP A 116 19.13 8.46 -0.47
C ASP A 116 20.48 9.16 -0.75
N ALA A 117 21.59 8.42 -0.67
CA ALA A 117 22.91 8.94 -1.00
C ALA A 117 23.03 9.42 -2.45
N ARG A 118 22.33 8.76 -3.39
CA ARG A 118 22.28 9.16 -4.81
C ARG A 118 21.37 10.37 -5.04
N ALA A 119 20.22 10.41 -4.37
CA ALA A 119 19.22 11.48 -4.49
C ALA A 119 19.82 12.88 -4.28
N LYS A 120 20.70 13.01 -3.27
CA LYS A 120 21.36 14.26 -2.89
C LYS A 120 22.23 14.86 -4.00
N GLY A 121 22.55 14.11 -5.05
CA GLY A 121 23.32 14.58 -6.20
C GLY A 121 22.48 15.00 -7.42
N GLU A 122 21.23 14.54 -7.54
CA GLU A 122 20.51 14.55 -8.84
C GLU A 122 19.18 15.33 -8.83
N GLY A 123 18.64 15.69 -7.66
CA GLY A 123 17.43 16.54 -7.55
C GLY A 123 16.12 15.86 -8.00
N GLU A 124 16.17 14.58 -8.37
CA GLU A 124 15.00 13.77 -8.76
C GLU A 124 14.35 13.08 -7.55
N THR A 125 13.04 12.84 -7.62
CA THR A 125 12.35 12.06 -6.59
C THR A 125 12.77 10.61 -6.64
N VAL A 126 13.43 10.18 -5.57
CA VAL A 126 13.80 8.78 -5.40
C VAL A 126 12.57 7.94 -5.03
N ILE A 127 12.34 6.87 -5.79
CA ILE A 127 11.32 5.87 -5.49
C ILE A 127 12.01 4.50 -5.34
N LEU A 128 11.81 3.85 -4.20
CA LEU A 128 12.14 2.45 -3.96
C LEU A 128 10.85 1.62 -4.05
N ARG A 129 10.78 0.72 -5.03
CA ARG A 129 9.62 -0.14 -5.27
C ARG A 129 9.84 -1.52 -4.69
N VAL A 130 8.97 -1.92 -3.77
CA VAL A 130 8.98 -3.23 -3.13
C VAL A 130 7.75 -4.02 -3.58
N GLY A 131 7.97 -5.20 -4.15
CA GLY A 131 6.94 -6.14 -4.57
C GLY A 131 6.73 -7.24 -3.54
N CYS A 132 5.48 -7.45 -3.13
CA CYS A 132 5.09 -8.56 -2.25
C CYS A 132 4.24 -9.54 -3.05
N LEU A 133 4.76 -10.73 -3.33
CA LEU A 133 4.15 -11.70 -4.21
C LEU A 133 3.48 -12.84 -3.42
N CYS A 134 2.25 -13.21 -3.79
CA CYS A 134 1.71 -14.51 -3.39
C CYS A 134 0.87 -15.20 -4.48
N GLY A 135 0.27 -16.35 -4.15
CA GLY A 135 -0.48 -17.15 -5.11
C GLY A 135 -1.67 -16.42 -5.75
N SER A 136 -2.54 -15.80 -4.93
CA SER A 136 -3.78 -15.14 -5.37
C SER A 136 -3.76 -13.61 -5.21
N GLY A 137 -2.81 -13.06 -4.47
CA GLY A 137 -2.71 -11.62 -4.17
C GLY A 137 -3.62 -11.11 -3.05
N HIS A 138 -4.24 -11.99 -2.24
CA HIS A 138 -5.25 -11.56 -1.25
C HIS A 138 -4.84 -11.72 0.21
N HIS A 139 -3.93 -12.64 0.53
CA HIS A 139 -3.66 -13.05 1.91
C HIS A 139 -2.23 -12.74 2.33
N ARG A 140 -1.30 -13.66 2.07
CA ARG A 140 0.10 -13.55 2.52
C ARG A 140 0.80 -12.30 2.01
N SER A 141 0.69 -11.98 0.72
CA SER A 141 1.32 -10.78 0.15
C SER A 141 0.75 -9.49 0.70
N VAL A 142 -0.55 -9.44 0.94
CA VAL A 142 -1.26 -8.27 1.49
C VAL A 142 -0.85 -8.08 2.94
N ALA A 143 -0.92 -9.14 3.76
CA ALA A 143 -0.50 -9.10 5.15
C ALA A 143 0.98 -8.71 5.29
N PHE A 144 1.85 -9.24 4.41
CA PHE A 144 3.26 -8.89 4.41
C PHE A 144 3.48 -7.41 4.08
N ALA A 145 2.81 -6.89 3.05
CA ALA A 145 2.88 -5.48 2.70
C ALA A 145 2.36 -4.56 3.81
N GLU A 146 1.28 -4.95 4.48
CA GLU A 146 0.72 -4.23 5.63
C GLU A 146 1.70 -4.20 6.82
N GLN A 147 2.37 -5.32 7.11
CA GLN A 147 3.38 -5.36 8.17
C GLN A 147 4.59 -4.49 7.84
N LEU A 148 5.09 -4.53 6.60
CA LEU A 148 6.13 -3.60 6.15
C LEU A 148 5.69 -2.14 6.25
N GLY A 149 4.43 -1.83 5.96
CA GLY A 149 3.87 -0.49 6.10
C GLY A 149 3.83 0.05 7.54
N LYS A 150 3.84 -0.84 8.54
CA LYS A 150 3.85 -0.50 9.97
C LYS A 150 5.26 -0.28 10.53
N ILE A 151 6.30 -0.73 9.82
CA ILE A 151 7.69 -0.54 10.24
C ILE A 151 8.04 0.94 10.18
N LYS A 152 8.80 1.41 11.17
CA LYS A 152 9.37 2.76 11.16
C LYS A 152 10.62 2.78 10.30
N TRP A 153 10.52 3.39 9.12
CA TRP A 153 11.62 3.51 8.16
C TRP A 153 12.49 4.76 8.42
N LEU A 154 13.51 4.97 7.59
CA LEU A 154 14.39 6.15 7.66
C LEU A 154 13.57 7.45 7.65
N GLU A 155 14.04 8.44 8.41
CA GLU A 155 13.42 9.77 8.45
C GLU A 155 13.36 10.39 7.04
N GLU A 156 12.34 11.21 6.78
CA GLU A 156 12.01 11.81 5.48
C GLU A 156 11.43 10.89 4.38
N TRP A 157 11.40 9.57 4.55
CA TRP A 157 10.77 8.69 3.56
C TRP A 157 9.25 8.64 3.72
N GLU A 158 8.53 8.84 2.62
CA GLU A 158 7.09 8.61 2.54
C GLU A 158 6.80 7.13 2.23
N VAL A 159 5.99 6.48 3.06
CA VAL A 159 5.61 5.07 2.86
C VAL A 159 4.24 4.99 2.19
N ARG A 160 4.16 4.26 1.08
CA ARG A 160 2.91 4.01 0.36
C ARG A 160 2.68 2.52 0.21
N VAL A 161 1.56 2.02 0.73
CA VAL A 161 1.14 0.62 0.59
C VAL A 161 -0.01 0.54 -0.40
N GLN A 162 0.08 -0.40 -1.34
CA GLN A 162 -0.95 -0.66 -2.35
C GLN A 162 -1.22 -2.16 -2.51
N HIS A 163 -2.49 -2.52 -2.67
CA HIS A 163 -2.92 -3.90 -2.94
C HIS A 163 -3.55 -3.98 -4.31
N ARG A 164 -2.78 -4.46 -5.29
CA ARG A 164 -3.21 -4.49 -6.69
C ARG A 164 -4.42 -5.39 -6.93
N ASP A 165 -4.56 -6.44 -6.12
CA ASP A 165 -5.57 -7.47 -6.31
C ASP A 165 -6.82 -7.31 -5.45
N LEU A 166 -6.87 -6.25 -4.61
CA LEU A 166 -8.02 -5.91 -3.76
C LEU A 166 -8.78 -4.67 -4.27
N THR A 167 -8.50 -4.20 -5.48
CA THR A 167 -9.22 -3.07 -6.08
C THR A 167 -10.55 -3.52 -6.66
N GLU A 168 -11.59 -2.69 -6.50
CA GLU A 168 -12.89 -2.85 -7.17
C GLU A 168 -12.70 -3.11 -8.67
N GLY A 169 -13.32 -4.15 -9.22
CA GLY A 169 -13.11 -4.65 -10.58
C GLY A 169 -12.14 -5.83 -10.71
N VAL A 170 -11.03 -5.88 -9.96
CA VAL A 170 -10.12 -7.05 -9.98
C VAL A 170 -10.71 -8.20 -9.17
N GLU A 171 -11.34 -7.88 -8.04
CA GLU A 171 -12.07 -8.85 -7.23
C GLU A 171 -13.25 -9.45 -7.99
N ASP A 172 -14.05 -8.61 -8.68
CA ASP A 172 -15.22 -9.05 -9.45
C ASP A 172 -14.83 -9.91 -10.67
N MET A 173 -13.79 -9.52 -11.42
CA MET A 173 -13.26 -10.34 -12.53
C MET A 173 -12.78 -11.71 -12.06
N LYS A 174 -12.26 -11.82 -10.83
CA LYS A 174 -11.82 -13.10 -10.28
C LYS A 174 -13.00 -13.93 -9.77
N ARG A 175 -13.99 -13.29 -9.13
CA ARG A 175 -15.24 -13.95 -8.72
C ARG A 175 -15.94 -14.56 -9.94
N GLY A 176 -16.09 -13.81 -11.03
CA GLY A 176 -16.66 -14.29 -12.29
C GLY A 176 -15.96 -15.53 -12.86
N ARG A 177 -14.62 -15.52 -12.93
CA ARG A 177 -13.84 -16.70 -13.38
C ARG A 177 -14.03 -17.93 -12.49
N SER A 178 -14.15 -17.72 -11.18
CA SER A 178 -14.34 -18.83 -10.24
C SER A 178 -15.72 -19.50 -10.36
N ASP A 179 -16.73 -18.76 -10.81
CA ASP A 179 -18.08 -19.27 -11.00
C ASP A 179 -18.26 -19.93 -12.38
N GLU A 180 -17.53 -19.46 -13.39
CA GLU A 180 -17.45 -20.10 -14.71
C GLU A 180 -16.80 -21.49 -14.64
N MET A 181 -15.73 -21.66 -13.86
CA MET A 181 -15.03 -22.94 -13.73
C MET A 181 -15.76 -24.00 -12.89
N LYS A 182 -16.88 -23.63 -12.23
CA LYS A 182 -17.74 -24.55 -11.49
C LYS A 182 -18.92 -25.07 -12.32
N ARG A 183 -19.12 -24.55 -13.54
CA ARG A 183 -20.13 -25.01 -14.50
C ARG A 183 -19.54 -26.08 -15.42
#